data_AF-A0A1E7RT29-F1
#
_entry.id   AF-A0A1E7RT29-F1
#
_cell.length_a   1.000
_cell.length_b   1.000
_cell.length_c   1.000
_cell.angle_alpha   90.00
_cell.angle_beta   90.00
_cell.angle_gamma   90.00
#
_symmetry.space_group_name_H-M   'P 1'
#
loop_
_entity.id
_entity.type
_entity.pdbx_description
1 polymer ?
#
loop_
_entity_poly.entity_id
_entity_poly.type
_entity_poly.pdbx_seq_one_letter_code
_entity_poly.pdbx_strand_id
1 'polypeptide(L)'
;MLSQSGAPTELYSQFQTDSGRSAAAVQILKNGFAEVFRRNQFAHKADESALTDIVVSVTGLPKKDPVVRSIISTFKVFQDYAKGVRDTDVAEVEPAPVDREASAPLASSEGVVRTMQLAYNINVVLPETTNVEVYNAIFRSLKANLLT
;
A
#
# COMPACT_ATOMS: atom_id res chain seq x y z
N MET A 1 1.09 4.01 8.63
CA MET A 1 0.13 2.92 8.89
C MET A 1 -1.14 3.56 9.45
N LEU A 2 -1.85 4.30 8.60
CA LEU A 2 -3.16 4.86 8.91
C LEU A 2 -4.14 4.27 7.89
N SER A 3 -5.37 4.00 8.32
CA SER A 3 -6.45 3.71 7.39
C SER A 3 -6.79 4.96 6.58
N GLN A 4 -7.57 4.81 5.50
CA GLN A 4 -8.11 5.96 4.76
C GLN A 4 -8.94 6.91 5.64
N SER A 5 -9.40 6.44 6.80
CA SER A 5 -10.13 7.23 7.79
C SER A 5 -9.24 7.98 8.80
N GLY A 6 -7.90 7.91 8.65
CA GLY A 6 -6.96 8.54 9.58
C GLY A 6 -6.86 7.85 10.94
N ALA A 7 -7.40 6.63 11.07
CA ALA A 7 -7.29 5.83 12.28
C ALA A 7 -6.00 4.98 12.25
N PRO A 8 -5.37 4.69 13.41
CA PRO A 8 -4.28 3.72 13.49
C PRO A 8 -4.73 2.35 12.98
N THR A 9 -3.98 1.76 12.05
CA THR A 9 -4.24 0.38 11.59
C THR A 9 -3.85 -0.64 12.66
N GLU A 10 -4.44 -1.83 12.60
CA GLU A 10 -4.10 -2.96 13.48
C GLU A 10 -2.58 -3.25 13.52
N LEU A 11 -1.91 -3.23 12.35
CA LEU A 11 -0.45 -3.35 12.24
C LEU A 11 0.32 -2.29 13.04
N TYR A 12 -0.22 -1.08 13.16
CA TYR A 12 0.40 -0.02 13.94
C TYR A 12 0.27 -0.29 15.44
N SER A 13 -0.90 -0.73 15.89
CA SER A 13 -1.14 -1.12 17.29
C SER A 13 -0.21 -2.26 17.71
N GLN A 14 -0.09 -3.29 16.86
CA GLN A 14 0.81 -4.43 17.08
C GLN A 14 2.28 -4.00 17.12
N PHE A 15 2.69 -3.06 16.26
CA PHE A 15 4.05 -2.54 16.25
C PHE A 15 4.43 -1.80 17.55
N GLN A 16 3.46 -1.14 18.21
CA GLN A 16 3.71 -0.51 19.51
C GLN A 16 3.99 -1.53 20.63
N THR A 17 3.31 -2.68 20.62
CA THR A 17 3.50 -3.71 21.64
C THR A 17 4.84 -4.42 21.51
N ASP A 18 5.55 -4.68 22.62
CA ASP A 18 6.85 -5.37 22.57
C ASP A 18 6.74 -6.82 22.04
N SER A 19 5.63 -7.50 22.32
CA SER A 19 5.38 -8.88 21.86
C SER A 19 5.04 -8.96 20.36
N GLY A 20 4.27 -8.00 19.83
CA GLY A 20 3.84 -7.98 18.43
C GLY A 20 4.79 -7.23 17.48
N ARG A 21 5.74 -6.45 18.01
CA ARG A 21 6.59 -5.54 17.21
C ARG A 21 7.36 -6.25 16.12
N SER A 22 7.93 -7.41 16.43
CA SER A 22 8.77 -8.14 15.49
C SER A 22 7.94 -8.70 14.32
N ALA A 23 6.81 -9.34 14.60
CA ALA A 23 5.90 -9.88 13.58
C ALA A 23 5.30 -8.75 12.72
N ALA A 24 4.89 -7.65 13.36
CA ALA A 24 4.41 -6.47 12.66
C ALA A 24 5.50 -5.86 11.76
N ALA A 25 6.76 -5.81 12.21
CA ALA A 25 7.88 -5.30 11.39
C ALA A 25 8.08 -6.11 10.11
N VAL A 26 7.97 -7.45 10.17
CA VAL A 26 8.05 -8.31 8.99
C VAL A 26 6.90 -8.03 8.02
N GLN A 27 5.67 -7.86 8.54
CA GLN A 27 4.51 -7.52 7.70
C GLN A 27 4.67 -6.14 7.05
N ILE A 28 5.18 -5.15 7.79
CA ILE A 28 5.48 -3.82 7.27
C ILE A 28 6.54 -3.91 6.15
N LEU A 29 7.58 -4.72 6.35
CA LEU A 29 8.62 -4.98 5.33
C LEU A 29 8.05 -5.64 4.07
N LYS A 30 7.20 -6.67 4.22
CA LYS A 30 6.54 -7.34 3.09
C LYS A 30 5.66 -6.37 2.29
N ASN A 31 4.94 -5.49 2.97
CA ASN A 31 4.06 -4.52 2.33
C ASN A 31 4.84 -3.37 1.66
N GLY A 32 5.86 -2.83 2.33
CA GLY A 32 6.64 -1.69 1.83
C GLY A 32 7.68 -2.05 0.77
N PHE A 33 8.19 -3.29 0.80
CA PHE A 33 9.22 -3.79 -0.11
C PHE A 33 8.77 -5.07 -0.83
N ALA A 34 7.53 -5.10 -1.31
CA ALA A 34 6.93 -6.28 -1.93
C ALA A 34 7.81 -6.89 -3.05
N GLU A 35 8.46 -6.05 -3.87
CA GLU A 35 9.37 -6.49 -4.94
C GLU A 35 10.63 -7.20 -4.43
N VAL A 36 11.11 -6.84 -3.24
CA VAL A 36 12.23 -7.51 -2.58
C VAL A 36 11.80 -8.88 -2.09
N PHE A 37 10.61 -8.97 -1.48
CA PHE A 37 10.06 -10.23 -0.96
C PHE A 37 9.60 -11.20 -2.06
N ARG A 38 9.21 -10.70 -3.24
CA ARG A 38 8.95 -11.52 -4.44
C ARG A 38 10.19 -12.29 -4.91
N ARG A 39 11.38 -11.71 -4.73
CA ARG A 39 12.67 -12.33 -5.10
C ARG A 39 13.24 -13.18 -3.97
N ASN A 40 13.00 -12.79 -2.73
CA ASN A 40 13.41 -13.54 -1.55
C ASN A 40 12.35 -13.45 -0.44
N GLN A 41 11.58 -14.52 -0.25
CA GLN A 41 10.53 -14.58 0.79
C GLN A 41 11.06 -14.38 2.22
N PHE A 42 12.35 -14.65 2.42
CA PHE A 42 13.07 -14.45 3.68
C PHE A 42 14.01 -13.24 3.64
N ALA A 43 13.71 -12.21 2.84
CA ALA A 43 14.52 -11.00 2.73
C ALA A 43 14.79 -10.30 4.08
N HIS A 44 13.90 -10.45 5.07
CA HIS A 44 14.10 -9.97 6.43
C HIS A 44 15.28 -10.65 7.17
N LYS A 45 15.76 -11.80 6.70
CA LYS A 45 16.96 -12.50 7.19
C LYS A 45 18.17 -12.34 6.26
N ALA A 46 18.02 -11.65 5.13
CA ALA A 46 19.08 -11.49 4.15
C ALA A 46 20.18 -10.55 4.66
N ASP A 47 21.41 -10.80 4.21
CA ASP A 47 22.53 -9.88 4.41
C ASP A 47 22.45 -8.66 3.48
N GLU A 48 23.26 -7.65 3.77
CA GLU A 48 23.29 -6.41 3.01
C GLU A 48 23.71 -6.61 1.54
N SER A 49 24.58 -7.59 1.25
CA SER A 49 25.04 -7.84 -0.12
C SER A 49 23.92 -8.43 -0.98
N ALA A 50 23.19 -9.40 -0.45
CA ALA A 50 22.02 -9.99 -1.08
C ALA A 50 20.90 -8.96 -1.27
N LEU A 51 20.64 -8.12 -0.27
CA LEU A 51 19.68 -7.02 -0.37
C LEU A 51 20.09 -6.02 -1.46
N THR A 52 21.39 -5.70 -1.55
CA THR A 52 21.89 -4.77 -2.57
C THR A 52 21.65 -5.32 -3.97
N ASP A 53 21.97 -6.60 -4.21
CA ASP A 53 21.82 -7.21 -5.52
C ASP A 53 20.33 -7.32 -5.91
N ILE A 54 19.45 -7.62 -4.94
CA ILE A 54 17.99 -7.58 -5.15
C ILE A 54 17.54 -6.17 -5.53
N VAL A 55 17.91 -5.14 -4.76
CA VAL A 55 17.48 -3.75 -5.02
C VAL A 55 17.98 -3.24 -6.37
N VAL A 56 19.22 -3.55 -6.74
CA VAL A 56 19.78 -3.24 -8.07
C VAL A 56 18.97 -3.94 -9.16
N SER A 57 18.60 -5.21 -8.98
CA SER A 57 17.79 -5.95 -9.96
C SER A 57 16.36 -5.41 -10.11
N VAL A 58 15.80 -4.82 -9.05
CA VAL A 58 14.45 -4.24 -9.05
C VAL A 58 14.45 -2.84 -9.70
N THR A 59 15.45 -2.03 -9.36
CA THR A 59 15.49 -0.61 -9.71
C THR A 59 16.23 -0.33 -11.02
N GLY A 60 17.09 -1.25 -11.46
CA GLY A 60 17.97 -1.05 -12.62
C GLY A 60 19.09 0.00 -12.40
N LEU A 61 19.21 0.54 -11.18
CA LEU A 61 20.20 1.54 -10.83
C LEU A 61 21.57 0.90 -10.54
N PRO A 62 22.69 1.62 -10.75
CA PRO A 62 24.01 1.09 -10.45
C PRO A 62 24.18 0.86 -8.93
N LYS A 63 24.95 -0.15 -8.56
CA LYS A 63 25.20 -0.55 -7.16
C LYS A 63 25.72 0.59 -6.25
N LYS A 64 26.41 1.58 -6.83
CA LYS A 64 26.97 2.73 -6.10
C LYS A 64 26.02 3.94 -6.04
N ASP A 65 24.82 3.83 -6.60
CA ASP A 65 23.84 4.91 -6.62
C ASP A 65 23.40 5.28 -5.18
N PRO A 66 23.33 6.58 -4.84
CA PRO A 66 22.88 7.04 -3.52
C PRO A 66 21.44 6.63 -3.19
N VAL A 67 20.57 6.44 -4.20
CA VAL A 67 19.19 5.98 -4.02
C VAL A 67 19.18 4.52 -3.56
N VAL A 68 19.97 3.65 -4.19
CA VAL A 68 20.11 2.24 -3.80
C VAL A 68 20.59 2.15 -2.34
N ARG A 69 21.59 2.96 -1.97
CA ARG A 69 22.09 3.03 -0.58
C ARG A 69 20.99 3.45 0.40
N SER A 70 20.19 4.45 0.04
CA SER A 70 19.09 4.95 0.87
C SER A 70 18.01 3.88 1.08
N ILE A 71 17.63 3.18 0.01
CA ILE A 71 16.66 2.07 0.06
C ILE A 71 17.14 0.97 1.02
N ILE A 72 18.39 0.54 0.89
CA ILE A 72 18.99 -0.50 1.75
C ILE A 72 19.03 -0.03 3.21
N SER A 73 19.42 1.23 3.45
CA SER A 73 19.47 1.80 4.79
C SER A 73 18.10 1.77 5.47
N THR A 74 17.04 2.21 4.77
CA THR A 74 15.68 2.14 5.28
C THR A 74 15.25 0.69 5.55
N PHE A 75 15.54 -0.23 4.64
CA PHE A 75 15.22 -1.64 4.83
C PHE A 75 15.87 -2.20 6.10
N LYS A 76 17.16 -1.93 6.31
CA LYS A 76 17.91 -2.42 7.49
C LYS A 76 17.36 -1.90 8.81
N VAL A 77 16.90 -0.65 8.87
CA VAL A 77 16.25 -0.10 10.07
C VAL A 77 15.00 -0.91 10.42
N PHE A 78 14.16 -1.26 9.46
CA PHE A 78 13.00 -2.12 9.70
C PHE A 78 13.38 -3.59 9.97
N GLN A 79 14.45 -4.06 9.34
CA GLN A 79 15.00 -5.39 9.56
C GLN A 79 15.46 -5.60 11.00
N ASP A 80 16.01 -4.57 11.64
CA ASP A 80 16.42 -4.63 13.04
C ASP A 80 15.24 -4.92 13.99
N TYR A 81 14.07 -4.35 13.72
CA TYR A 81 12.84 -4.65 14.47
C TYR A 81 12.33 -6.07 14.20
N ALA A 82 12.60 -6.62 13.02
CA ALA A 82 12.17 -7.97 12.64
C ALA A 82 13.02 -9.11 13.23
N LYS A 83 14.19 -8.81 13.83
CA LYS A 83 15.12 -9.83 14.38
C LYS A 83 14.52 -10.70 15.49
N GLY A 84 13.50 -10.21 16.18
CA GLY A 84 12.83 -10.93 17.28
C GLY A 84 11.75 -11.93 16.85
N VAL A 85 11.49 -12.09 15.55
CA VAL A 85 10.46 -13.02 15.06
C VAL A 85 10.97 -14.46 15.18
N ARG A 86 10.25 -15.27 15.95
CA ARG A 86 10.34 -16.73 15.85
C ARG A 86 9.50 -17.16 14.65
N ASP A 87 9.97 -18.15 13.87
CA ASP A 87 9.26 -18.63 12.66
C ASP A 87 7.81 -19.10 12.93
N THR A 88 7.45 -19.32 14.19
CA THR A 88 6.09 -19.67 14.65
C THR A 88 5.11 -18.49 14.78
N ASP A 89 5.60 -17.24 14.84
CA ASP A 89 4.78 -16.03 15.03
C ASP A 89 4.34 -15.38 13.71
N VAL A 90 4.86 -15.86 12.59
CA VAL A 90 4.39 -15.46 11.26
C VAL A 90 3.17 -16.34 10.95
N ALA A 91 2.08 -16.12 11.66
CA ALA A 91 0.79 -16.53 11.14
C ALA A 91 0.67 -15.88 9.76
N GLU A 92 0.71 -16.70 8.73
CA GLU A 92 0.37 -16.33 7.37
C GLU A 92 -1.09 -15.89 7.41
N VAL A 93 -1.29 -14.60 7.70
CA VAL A 93 -2.53 -13.94 7.34
C VAL A 93 -2.49 -13.93 5.82
N GLU A 94 -3.04 -15.00 5.24
CA GLU A 94 -3.52 -14.97 3.87
C GLU A 94 -4.19 -13.61 3.67
N PRO A 95 -3.87 -12.87 2.59
CA PRO A 95 -4.65 -11.70 2.26
C PRO A 95 -6.09 -12.21 2.09
N ALA A 96 -6.95 -11.87 3.05
CA ALA A 96 -8.37 -12.15 2.95
C ALA A 96 -8.80 -11.68 1.56
N PRO A 97 -9.52 -12.52 0.79
CA PRO A 97 -10.03 -12.09 -0.49
C PRO A 97 -10.80 -10.80 -0.24
N VAL A 98 -10.48 -9.77 -1.01
CA VAL A 98 -11.24 -8.52 -1.01
C VAL A 98 -12.54 -8.83 -1.73
N ASP A 99 -13.40 -9.62 -1.09
CA ASP A 99 -14.74 -9.89 -1.56
C ASP A 99 -15.62 -8.71 -1.16
N ARG A 100 -16.20 -8.17 -2.22
CA ARG A 100 -17.32 -7.24 -2.18
C ARG A 100 -18.46 -7.86 -1.37
N GLU A 101 -19.15 -6.96 -0.69
CA GLU A 101 -20.56 -7.06 -0.30
C GLU A 101 -20.94 -8.11 0.76
N ALA A 102 -21.04 -7.63 2.00
CA ALA A 102 -22.22 -7.92 2.81
C ALA A 102 -22.47 -6.74 3.76
N SER A 103 -23.42 -5.89 3.39
CA SER A 103 -24.05 -4.95 4.30
C SER A 103 -24.74 -5.72 5.42
N ALA A 104 -24.31 -5.51 6.66
CA ALA A 104 -25.14 -5.76 7.83
C ALA A 104 -25.66 -4.41 8.35
N PRO A 105 -26.94 -4.30 8.74
CA PRO A 105 -27.59 -3.03 9.02
C PRO A 105 -27.09 -2.49 10.36
N LEU A 106 -26.49 -1.30 10.35
CA LEU A 106 -26.19 -0.55 11.55
C LEU A 106 -27.50 -0.04 12.14
N ALA A 107 -27.76 -0.44 13.38
CA ALA A 107 -28.83 0.06 14.20
C ALA A 107 -28.80 1.61 14.25
N SER A 108 -30.00 2.16 14.11
CA SER A 108 -30.33 3.58 14.15
C SER A 108 -29.78 4.28 15.41
N SER A 109 -28.90 5.25 15.21
CA SER A 109 -28.75 6.40 16.10
C SER A 109 -29.15 7.63 15.31
N GLU A 110 -30.22 8.27 15.75
CA GLU A 110 -30.79 9.48 15.19
C GLU A 110 -29.79 10.64 15.15
N GLY A 111 -29.96 11.51 14.15
CA GLY A 111 -29.56 12.91 14.23
C GLY A 111 -28.16 13.26 13.76
N VAL A 112 -27.93 13.25 12.45
CA VAL A 112 -27.40 14.37 11.63
C VAL A 112 -27.40 13.84 10.19
N VAL A 113 -28.27 14.37 9.34
CA VAL A 113 -28.16 14.16 7.88
C VAL A 113 -26.92 14.90 7.41
N ARG A 114 -25.75 14.25 7.50
CA ARG A 114 -24.61 14.65 6.70
C ARG A 114 -24.91 14.15 5.30
N THR A 115 -25.38 15.05 4.43
CA THR A 115 -25.32 14.82 2.99
C THR A 115 -23.87 14.44 2.67
N MET A 116 -23.62 13.17 2.32
CA MET A 116 -22.28 12.74 1.93
C MET A 116 -21.88 13.56 0.70
N GLN A 117 -20.99 14.53 0.90
CA GLN A 117 -20.40 15.31 -0.19
C GLN A 117 -19.25 14.49 -0.75
N LEU A 118 -19.57 13.77 -1.82
CA LEU A 118 -18.65 12.84 -2.45
C LEU A 118 -17.79 13.60 -3.46
N ALA A 119 -16.61 14.03 -3.02
CA ALA A 119 -15.65 14.73 -3.86
C ALA A 119 -14.82 13.72 -4.67
N TYR A 120 -15.20 13.51 -5.93
CA TYR A 120 -14.45 12.66 -6.86
C TYR A 120 -13.45 13.49 -7.66
N ASN A 121 -12.18 13.04 -7.69
CA ASN A 121 -11.16 13.58 -8.59
C ASN A 121 -10.97 12.56 -9.73
N ILE A 122 -11.34 12.94 -10.96
CA ILE A 122 -11.20 12.08 -12.15
C ILE A 122 -10.15 12.71 -13.06
N ASN A 123 -9.12 11.92 -13.41
CA ASN A 123 -8.15 12.30 -14.43
C ASN A 123 -8.52 11.62 -15.75
N VAL A 124 -8.73 12.41 -16.81
CA VAL A 124 -9.08 11.92 -18.14
C VAL A 124 -7.95 12.27 -19.09
N VAL A 125 -7.35 11.25 -19.72
CA VAL A 125 -6.38 11.44 -20.80
C VAL A 125 -7.15 11.57 -22.11
N LEU A 126 -7.06 12.73 -22.74
CA LEU A 126 -7.71 13.00 -24.02
C LEU A 126 -6.93 12.33 -25.16
N PRO A 127 -7.62 11.78 -26.18
CA PRO A 127 -6.95 11.23 -27.36
C PRO A 127 -6.34 12.36 -28.19
N GLU A 128 -5.17 12.12 -28.76
CA GLU A 128 -4.51 13.03 -29.70
C GLU A 128 -5.30 13.06 -31.02
N THR A 129 -6.28 13.96 -31.12
CA THR A 129 -7.11 14.14 -32.32
C THR A 129 -7.19 15.61 -32.73
N THR A 130 -7.21 15.85 -34.04
CA THR A 130 -7.42 17.19 -34.63
C THR A 130 -8.90 17.52 -34.79
N ASN A 131 -9.81 16.56 -34.54
CA ASN A 131 -11.24 16.74 -34.72
C ASN A 131 -11.91 17.24 -33.43
N VAL A 132 -12.35 18.50 -33.45
CA VAL A 132 -13.07 19.17 -32.35
C VAL A 132 -14.36 18.45 -31.94
N GLU A 133 -15.05 17.77 -32.87
CA GLU A 133 -16.30 17.07 -32.55
C GLU A 133 -16.11 15.87 -31.62
N VAL A 134 -14.93 15.24 -31.64
CA VAL A 134 -14.61 14.12 -30.74
C VAL A 134 -14.51 14.61 -29.29
N TYR A 135 -13.83 15.73 -29.05
CA TYR A 135 -13.77 16.35 -27.72
C TYR A 135 -15.17 16.75 -27.24
N ASN A 136 -15.97 17.37 -28.11
CA ASN A 136 -17.33 17.78 -27.79
C ASN A 136 -18.23 16.58 -27.40
N ALA A 137 -18.08 15.44 -28.06
CA ALA A 137 -18.81 14.21 -27.73
C ALA A 137 -18.43 13.65 -26.35
N ILE A 138 -17.13 13.67 -26.01
CA ILE A 138 -16.62 13.22 -24.70
C ILE A 138 -17.16 14.12 -23.59
N PHE A 139 -17.06 15.44 -23.74
CA PHE A 139 -17.55 16.38 -22.72
C PHE A 139 -19.07 16.34 -22.54
N ARG A 140 -19.83 16.20 -23.64
CA ARG A 140 -21.29 16.00 -23.56
C ARG A 140 -21.63 14.73 -22.79
N SER A 141 -20.91 13.63 -23.04
CA SER A 141 -21.13 12.36 -22.35
C SER A 141 -20.77 12.44 -20.86
N LEU A 142 -19.65 13.08 -20.51
CA LEU A 142 -19.25 13.28 -19.11
C LEU A 142 -20.27 14.13 -18.35
N LYS A 143 -20.72 15.24 -18.94
CA LYS A 143 -21.74 16.11 -18.32
C LYS A 143 -23.05 15.36 -18.07
N ALA A 144 -23.50 14.55 -19.03
CA ALA A 144 -24.75 13.81 -18.90
C ALA A 144 -24.71 12.72 -17.81
N ASN A 145 -23.56 12.12 -17.54
CA ASN A 145 -23.46 10.97 -16.63
C ASN A 145 -22.92 11.31 -15.24
N LEU A 146 -22.18 12.40 -15.06
CA LEU A 146 -21.50 12.73 -13.80
C LEU A 146 -22.04 13.97 -13.08
N LEU A 147 -22.85 14.81 -13.74
CA LEU A 147 -23.37 16.08 -13.21
C LEU A 147 -24.91 16.10 -13.11
N THR A 148 -25.53 14.94 -12.86
CA THR A 148 -26.96 14.87 -12.50
C THR A 148 -27.16 15.32 -11.06
#